data_AF-A0A3A6TDA1-F1
#
_entry.id   AF-A0A3A6TDA1-F1
#
_cell.length_a   1.000
_cell.length_b   1.000
_cell.length_c   1.000
_cell.angle_alpha   90.00
_cell.angle_beta   90.00
_cell.angle_gamma   90.00
#
_symmetry.space_group_name_H-M   'P 1'
#
loop_
_entity.id
_entity.type
_entity.pdbx_description
1 polymer ?
#
loop_
_entity_poly.entity_id
_entity_poly.type
_entity_poly.pdbx_seq_one_letter_code
_entity_poly.pdbx_strand_id
1 'polypeptide(L)'
;MPTTLPRITARVDIDTQDLLAKAAAIAGMSSINSFVLNAAIERAKQVIEREQSLKLSQADAMQLMEALDRPAQVRTKLQTAAQCYHGKTQ
;
A
#
# COMPACT_ATOMS: atom_id res chain seq x y z
N MET A 1 4.29 33.24 -6.26
CA MET A 1 4.81 31.91 -6.61
C MET A 1 3.66 31.09 -7.19
N PRO A 2 3.68 30.62 -8.45
CA PRO A 2 2.60 29.78 -8.95
C PRO A 2 2.69 28.42 -8.24
N THR A 3 1.69 28.12 -7.43
CA THR A 3 1.46 26.83 -6.78
C THR A 3 0.81 25.87 -7.78
N THR A 4 1.49 25.53 -8.88
CA THR A 4 0.95 24.60 -9.87
C THR A 4 1.10 23.17 -9.39
N LEU A 5 0.08 22.69 -8.68
CA LEU A 5 -0.08 21.28 -8.34
C LEU A 5 -0.16 20.42 -9.62
N PRO A 6 0.38 19.19 -9.60
CA PRO A 6 0.29 18.27 -10.73
C PRO A 6 -1.17 17.90 -11.03
N ARG A 7 -1.51 17.80 -12.32
CA ARG A 7 -2.87 17.46 -12.79
C ARG A 7 -2.96 15.99 -13.17
N ILE A 8 -4.10 15.37 -12.88
CA ILE A 8 -4.45 14.03 -13.33
C ILE A 8 -5.45 14.17 -14.47
N THR A 9 -5.14 13.58 -15.62
CA THR A 9 -6.00 13.60 -16.82
C THR A 9 -6.06 12.21 -17.43
N ALA A 10 -7.26 11.71 -17.71
CA ALA A 10 -7.48 10.42 -18.37
C ALA A 10 -8.57 10.57 -19.44
N ARG A 11 -8.43 9.83 -20.54
CA ARG A 11 -9.49 9.69 -21.55
C ARG A 11 -10.35 8.50 -21.16
N VAL A 12 -11.66 8.67 -21.22
CA VAL A 12 -12.66 7.64 -20.97
C VAL A 12 -13.55 7.51 -22.19
N ASP A 13 -14.03 6.31 -22.47
CA ASP A 13 -15.11 6.09 -23.43
C ASP A 13 -16.46 6.54 -22.85
N ILE A 14 -17.49 6.52 -23.70
CA ILE A 14 -18.83 6.98 -23.35
C ILE A 14 -19.46 6.11 -22.25
N ASP A 15 -19.25 4.80 -22.31
CA ASP A 15 -19.83 3.85 -21.35
C ASP A 15 -19.23 4.05 -19.95
N THR A 16 -17.92 4.25 -19.87
CA THR A 16 -17.20 4.55 -18.64
C THR A 16 -17.60 5.92 -18.09
N GLN A 17 -17.77 6.92 -18.96
CA GLN A 17 -18.24 8.24 -18.55
C GLN A 17 -19.64 8.17 -17.91
N ASP A 18 -20.57 7.44 -18.53
CA ASP A 18 -21.93 7.24 -18.02
C ASP A 18 -21.94 6.46 -16.70
N LEU A 19 -21.11 5.43 -16.58
CA LEU A 19 -20.94 4.67 -15.35
C LEU A 19 -20.47 5.58 -14.21
N LEU A 20 -19.42 6.38 -14.45
CA LEU A 20 -18.86 7.29 -13.45
C LEU A 20 -19.85 8.40 -13.10
N ALA A 21 -20.63 8.92 -14.06
CA ALA A 21 -21.66 9.91 -13.81
C ALA A 21 -22.76 9.36 -12.89
N LYS A 22 -23.25 8.14 -13.17
CA LYS A 22 -24.26 7.45 -12.33
C LYS A 22 -23.72 7.20 -10.92
N ALA A 23 -22.50 6.69 -10.82
CA ALA A 23 -21.87 6.43 -9.52
C ALA A 23 -21.66 7.72 -8.71
N ALA A 24 -21.22 8.81 -9.35
CA ALA A 24 -21.08 10.12 -8.72
C ALA A 24 -22.42 10.64 -8.18
N ALA A 25 -23.50 10.51 -8.96
CA ALA A 25 -24.84 10.91 -8.53
C ALA A 25 -25.34 10.11 -7.33
N ILE A 26 -25.12 8.79 -7.32
CA ILE A 26 -25.47 7.91 -6.18
C ILE A 26 -24.66 8.27 -4.93
N ALA A 27 -23.38 8.58 -5.09
CA ALA A 27 -22.49 8.99 -4.01
C ALA A 27 -22.73 10.44 -3.52
N GLY A 28 -23.69 11.17 -4.11
CA GLY A 28 -24.00 12.56 -3.74
C GLY A 28 -22.92 13.56 -4.15
N MET A 29 -22.07 13.22 -5.13
CA MET A 29 -20.99 14.06 -5.59
C MET A 29 -21.42 14.92 -6.78
N SER A 30 -21.04 16.20 -6.75
CA SER A 30 -21.44 17.19 -7.77
C SER A 30 -20.70 17.06 -9.11
N SER A 31 -19.60 16.29 -9.18
CA SER A 31 -18.86 16.10 -10.42
C SER A 31 -18.20 14.72 -10.51
N ILE A 32 -18.02 14.24 -11.75
CA ILE A 32 -17.26 13.03 -12.07
C ILE A 32 -15.81 13.16 -11.58
N ASN A 33 -15.21 14.34 -11.73
CA ASN A 33 -13.83 14.59 -11.30
C ASN A 33 -13.65 14.42 -9.79
N SER A 34 -14.60 14.94 -9.00
CA SER A 34 -14.60 14.77 -7.55
C SER A 34 -14.75 13.30 -7.17
N PHE A 35 -15.59 12.54 -7.88
CA PHE A 35 -15.76 11.11 -7.67
C PHE A 35 -14.49 10.32 -7.98
N VAL A 36 -13.89 10.53 -9.14
CA VAL A 36 -12.67 9.85 -9.56
C VAL A 36 -11.52 10.13 -8.58
N LEU A 37 -11.36 11.38 -8.14
CA LEU A 37 -10.31 11.74 -7.17
C LEU A 37 -10.52 11.03 -5.83
N ASN A 38 -11.75 11.04 -5.29
CA ASN A 38 -12.05 10.38 -4.01
C ASN A 38 -11.84 8.86 -4.11
N ALA A 39 -12.36 8.23 -5.17
CA ALA A 39 -12.19 6.80 -5.41
C ALA A 39 -10.72 6.41 -5.57
N ALA A 40 -9.93 7.23 -6.27
CA ALA A 40 -8.49 7.01 -6.43
C ALA A 40 -7.74 7.11 -5.08
N ILE A 41 -8.08 8.09 -4.24
CA ILE A 41 -7.47 8.24 -2.91
C ILE A 41 -7.83 7.05 -2.01
N GLU A 42 -9.10 6.66 -1.98
CA GLU A 42 -9.55 5.51 -1.19
C GLU A 42 -8.83 4.24 -1.64
N ARG A 43 -8.76 4.00 -2.95
CA ARG A 43 -8.09 2.83 -3.49
C ARG A 43 -6.59 2.86 -3.20
N ALA A 44 -5.95 4.01 -3.30
CA ALA A 44 -4.53 4.16 -2.98
C ALA A 44 -4.25 3.80 -1.51
N LYS A 45 -5.08 4.28 -0.57
CA LYS A 45 -4.95 3.91 0.85
C LYS A 45 -5.10 2.41 1.05
N GLN A 46 -6.12 1.78 0.46
CA GLN A 46 -6.31 0.33 0.55
C GLN A 46 -5.14 -0.47 -0.01
N VAL A 47 -4.54 -0.04 -1.12
CA VAL A 47 -3.38 -0.72 -1.71
C VAL A 47 -2.16 -0.58 -0.81
N ILE A 48 -1.90 0.62 -0.30
CA ILE A 48 -0.79 0.87 0.63
C ILE A 48 -0.96 0.06 1.91
N GLU A 49 -2.16 0.09 2.52
CA GLU A 49 -2.45 -0.71 3.71
C GLU A 49 -2.31 -2.20 3.44
N ARG A 50 -2.73 -2.69 2.27
CA ARG A 50 -2.59 -4.11 1.91
C ARG A 50 -1.13 -4.54 1.76
N GLU A 51 -0.26 -3.69 1.24
CA GLU A 51 1.17 -3.99 1.09
C GLU A 51 1.94 -3.80 2.41
N GLN A 52 1.60 -2.79 3.21
CA GLN A 52 2.24 -2.51 4.50
C GLN A 52 1.75 -3.44 5.62
N SER A 53 0.52 -3.96 5.50
CA SER A 53 0.05 -5.04 6.35
C SER A 53 0.62 -6.35 5.84
N LEU A 54 1.63 -6.87 6.55
CA LEU A 54 2.01 -8.27 6.45
C LEU A 54 0.82 -9.07 6.98
N LYS A 55 -0.13 -9.42 6.09
CA LYS A 55 -1.16 -10.41 6.39
C LYS A 55 -0.47 -11.75 6.52
N LEU A 56 0.18 -11.94 7.67
CA LEU A 56 0.56 -13.25 8.16
C LEU A 56 -0.72 -14.09 8.06
N SER A 57 -0.65 -15.20 7.33
CA SER A 57 -1.70 -16.20 7.47
C SER A 57 -1.76 -16.57 8.96
N GLN A 58 -2.90 -17.05 9.45
CA GLN A 58 -3.03 -17.45 10.85
C GLN A 58 -1.87 -18.38 11.29
N ALA A 59 -1.40 -19.23 10.37
CA ALA A 59 -0.24 -20.10 10.56
C ALA A 59 1.08 -19.32 10.73
N ASP A 60 1.32 -18.30 9.91
CA ASP A 60 2.53 -17.48 10.00
C ASP A 60 2.52 -16.59 11.26
N ALA A 61 1.34 -16.12 11.66
CA ALA A 61 1.18 -15.34 12.90
C ALA A 61 1.48 -16.20 14.13
N MET A 62 1.00 -17.45 14.15
CA MET A 62 1.34 -18.42 15.20
C MET A 62 2.83 -18.74 15.22
N GLN A 63 3.47 -18.96 14.06
CA GLN A 63 4.91 -19.19 14.01
C GLN A 63 5.72 -17.99 14.48
N LEU A 64 5.30 -16.76 14.14
CA LEU A 64 5.92 -15.55 14.62
C LEU A 64 5.78 -15.44 16.15
N MET A 65 4.61 -15.72 16.69
CA MET A 65 4.37 -15.67 18.14
C MET A 65 5.20 -16.71 18.89
N GLU A 66 5.25 -17.95 18.39
CA GLU A 66 6.10 -19.02 18.91
C GLU A 66 7.60 -18.66 18.82
N ALA A 67 8.01 -17.92 17.79
CA ALA A 67 9.38 -17.44 17.63
C ALA A 67 9.72 -16.25 18.54
N LEU A 68 8.75 -15.41 18.90
CA LEU A 68 8.92 -14.29 19.83
C LEU A 68 9.00 -14.74 21.30
N ASP A 69 8.25 -15.79 21.67
CA ASP A 69 8.26 -16.35 23.02
C ASP A 69 9.53 -17.17 23.33
N ARG A 70 10.24 -17.64 22.29
CA ARG A 70 11.50 -18.37 22.44
C ARG A 70 12.70 -17.43 22.38
N PRO A 71 13.72 -17.61 23.23
CA PRO A 71 14.96 -16.85 23.11
C PRO A 71 15.61 -17.12 21.75
N ALA A 72 15.99 -16.05 21.04
CA ALA A 72 16.54 -16.13 19.70
C ALA A 72 17.81 -16.99 19.66
N GLN A 73 17.75 -18.14 18.98
CA GLN A 73 18.94 -18.95 18.74
C GLN A 73 19.79 -18.29 17.65
N VAL A 74 21.00 -17.89 18.03
CA VAL A 74 21.94 -17.28 17.12
C VAL A 74 22.46 -18.33 16.13
N ARG A 75 22.10 -18.19 14.85
CA ARG A 75 22.60 -19.07 13.79
C ARG A 75 23.98 -18.61 13.34
N THR A 76 24.94 -19.53 13.29
CA THR A 76 26.33 -19.27 12.88
C THR A 76 26.44 -18.58 11.51
N LYS A 77 25.60 -18.98 10.54
CA LYS A 77 25.54 -18.31 9.22
C LYS A 77 25.13 -16.84 9.28
N LEU A 78 24.22 -16.47 10.19
CA LEU A 78 23.80 -15.07 10.38
C LEU A 78 24.89 -14.24 11.07
N GLN A 79 25.63 -14.83 12.01
CA GLN A 79 26.82 -14.20 12.61
C GLN A 79 27.89 -13.88 11.58
N THR A 80 28.25 -14.86 10.74
CA THR A 80 29.26 -14.65 9.69
C THR A 80 28.81 -13.56 8.71
N ALA A 81 27.54 -13.54 8.31
CA ALA A 81 26.99 -12.50 7.44
C ALA A 81 27.03 -11.11 8.09
N ALA A 82 26.66 -11.00 9.38
CA ALA A 82 26.71 -9.74 10.12
C ALA A 82 28.15 -9.22 10.30
N GLN A 83 29.11 -10.11 10.54
CA GLN A 83 30.54 -9.77 10.64
C GLN A 83 31.09 -9.29 9.28
N CYS A 84 30.75 -9.97 8.18
CA CYS A 84 31.13 -9.53 6.83
C CYS A 84 30.52 -8.18 6.45
N TYR A 85 29.31 -7.87 6.93
CA TYR A 85 28.68 -6.57 6.69
C TYR A 85 29.38 -5.44 7.45
N HIS A 86 29.66 -5.64 8.75
CA HIS A 86 30.39 -4.66 9.56
C HIS A 86 31.81 -4.38 9.04
N GLY A 87 32.48 -5.40 8.50
CA GLY A 87 33.80 -5.25 7.87
C GLY A 87 33.79 -4.56 6.49
N LYS A 88 32.63 -4.34 5.87
CA LYS A 88 32.48 -3.57 4.61
C LYS A 88 32.14 -2.10 4.84
N THR A 89 31.69 -1.74 6.04
CA THR A 89 31.36 -0.36 6.44
C THR A 89 32.50 0.36 7.19
N GLN A 90 33.70 -0.23 7.25
CA GLN A 90 34.94 0.42 7.69
C GLN A 90 35.87 0.68 6.50
#